data_AF-A0A137NWW9-F1
#
_entry.id   AF-A0A137NWW9-F1
#
_cell.length_a   1.000
_cell.length_b   1.000
_cell.length_c   1.000
_cell.angle_alpha   90.00
_cell.angle_beta   90.00
_cell.angle_gamma   90.00
#
_symmetry.space_group_name_H-M   'P 1'
#
loop_
_entity.id
_entity.type
_entity.pdbx_description
1 polymer ?
#
loop_
_entity_poly.entity_id
_entity_poly.type
_entity_poly.pdbx_seq_one_letter_code
_entity_poly.pdbx_strand_id
1 'polypeptide(L)'
;MIKIPYKLANILNSNYRVLKYSYISKLCNSFSSTKEISLQNSTKEFGLNSEDVKVKNIATKYGEVPDLFLEILKKHIKENKYTGHISAMKQYRSETGIEVSTNTIRDAIEILVEELGPEYVIIDSYIIKDRESNCNIKLKDHHLKCLKSYLIEDKYIGPAQANIKLQEETGLKVNYSAILTTLNTLRVQMGPEYTNLDLNKLKNRWLEERSKLKDSHLECLKKYVKEDNNIGPTEANRKLCEETGLEISKHTVGQALINLRKKVGLERYRVCTINNIESDNRFKLKEYHLKCLKSYLLEDKYIGPAQANIKLHEETGLKVNYNAILTALNALRVDMGPEYTNLDLNKLKNRRLEERSKLKDLHLELLKNYLNEDVYIRAPQAWRQLIKETDINVSIKTVDSTLKRLRSKMGLESRFIDKSIIKYAKRKPRVKISGLHLECLKKYLIEDKYIGNTNAMKKLFEETGLDISHSTAHKFLKKLRDEMGSEYTIPNTSMIRSRQSNENIKLKDFHLERLKSYLIEDKYIGPTQANRKLQEETGLKVINFTVSSALNNLRVDMGPEYTNLDLDKLKNRRLEERSKLKGFHLSCLKNYLSKNPSIIAREARDKLYQETGLEMHIGSIYNALAKLKRNS
;
A
#
# COMPACT_ATOMS: atom_id res chain seq x y z
N MET A 1 21.54 -63.41 -11.85
CA MET A 1 22.59 -63.97 -10.97
C MET A 1 23.92 -63.65 -11.65
N ILE A 2 24.95 -63.00 -11.11
CA ILE A 2 25.38 -62.66 -9.74
C ILE A 2 26.40 -61.49 -9.84
N LYS A 3 26.21 -60.50 -8.95
CA LYS A 3 27.14 -59.60 -8.22
C LYS A 3 28.33 -58.89 -8.89
N ILE A 4 28.31 -57.55 -8.75
CA ILE A 4 29.47 -56.67 -8.54
C ILE A 4 29.95 -56.83 -7.07
N PRO A 5 31.23 -56.59 -6.72
CA PRO A 5 31.51 -55.40 -5.91
C PRO A 5 32.90 -54.71 -6.11
N TYR A 6 32.82 -53.37 -6.06
CA TYR A 6 33.76 -52.37 -5.49
C TYR A 6 34.95 -52.87 -4.62
N LYS A 7 36.15 -52.28 -4.78
CA LYS A 7 36.83 -51.32 -3.85
C LYS A 7 38.36 -51.16 -4.10
N LEU A 8 38.86 -49.99 -3.67
CA LEU A 8 40.25 -49.50 -3.47
C LEU A 8 40.94 -48.86 -4.69
N ALA A 9 41.71 -47.77 -4.59
CA ALA A 9 41.88 -46.73 -3.59
C ALA A 9 42.76 -45.60 -4.16
N ASN A 10 42.55 -44.38 -3.67
CA ASN A 10 43.50 -43.26 -3.70
C ASN A 10 44.94 -43.68 -3.34
N ILE A 11 45.94 -43.08 -3.99
CA ILE A 11 47.17 -42.46 -3.41
C ILE A 11 48.06 -41.98 -4.59
N LEU A 12 48.71 -40.82 -4.42
CA LEU A 12 49.53 -40.02 -5.38
C LEU A 12 48.68 -39.12 -6.31
N ASN A 13 48.83 -37.80 -6.39
CA ASN A 13 50.03 -37.00 -6.21
C ASN A 13 49.67 -35.58 -5.71
N SER A 14 50.08 -35.27 -4.48
CA SER A 14 50.26 -33.92 -3.94
C SER A 14 51.54 -33.32 -4.52
N ASN A 15 51.43 -32.25 -5.31
CA ASN A 15 52.38 -31.13 -5.44
C ASN A 15 52.12 -30.40 -6.75
N TYR A 16 51.37 -29.29 -6.71
CA TYR A 16 51.57 -28.09 -7.55
C TYR A 16 50.63 -26.99 -7.04
N ARG A 17 51.09 -26.31 -5.99
CA ARG A 17 50.66 -24.94 -5.63
C ARG A 17 51.93 -24.10 -5.74
N VAL A 18 51.99 -23.18 -6.69
CA VAL A 18 52.36 -21.75 -6.54
C VAL A 18 51.98 -21.10 -7.88
N LEU A 19 51.45 -19.87 -7.84
CA LEU A 19 51.03 -19.00 -8.96
C LEU A 19 49.57 -19.10 -9.41
N LYS A 20 48.69 -18.39 -8.68
CA LYS A 20 47.66 -17.47 -9.22
C LYS A 20 46.71 -17.08 -8.10
N TYR A 21 47.07 -16.10 -7.25
CA TYR A 21 46.11 -15.28 -6.48
C TYR A 21 46.79 -14.06 -5.82
N SER A 22 47.70 -13.36 -6.53
CA SER A 22 48.29 -12.08 -6.06
C SER A 22 47.94 -10.86 -6.91
N TYR A 23 47.00 -10.97 -7.87
CA TYR A 23 46.75 -9.89 -8.84
C TYR A 23 45.41 -9.14 -8.72
N ILE A 24 44.62 -9.32 -7.66
CA ILE A 24 43.33 -8.60 -7.49
C ILE A 24 43.21 -7.94 -6.11
N SER A 25 44.28 -7.31 -5.64
CA SER A 25 44.26 -6.51 -4.39
C SER A 25 44.89 -5.12 -4.54
N LYS A 26 45.19 -4.65 -5.75
CA LYS A 26 45.82 -3.35 -6.01
C LYS A 26 45.04 -2.38 -6.91
N LEU A 27 43.73 -2.60 -7.12
CA LEU A 27 42.89 -1.73 -7.96
C LEU A 27 41.72 -1.05 -7.22
N CYS A 28 41.78 -0.93 -5.89
CA CYS A 28 40.75 -0.20 -5.12
C CYS A 28 41.24 1.05 -4.36
N ASN A 29 42.49 1.51 -4.57
CA ASN A 29 43.00 2.75 -3.97
C ASN A 29 43.45 3.74 -5.05
N SER A 30 42.50 4.31 -5.81
CA SER A 30 42.74 5.51 -6.62
C SER A 30 41.43 6.07 -7.20
N PHE A 31 40.61 6.73 -6.38
CA PHE A 31 39.68 7.74 -6.86
C PHE A 31 39.43 8.77 -5.75
N SER A 32 40.37 9.69 -5.60
CA SER A 32 40.21 10.96 -4.88
C SER A 32 41.26 11.94 -5.41
N SER A 33 41.02 12.47 -6.61
CA SER A 33 41.66 13.70 -7.09
C SER A 33 40.83 14.29 -8.22
N THR A 34 39.63 14.79 -7.90
CA THR A 34 39.01 15.82 -8.73
C THR A 34 39.66 17.14 -8.36
N LYS A 35 40.44 17.65 -9.30
CA LYS A 35 40.99 19.01 -9.33
C LYS A 35 39.88 20.01 -9.00
N GLU A 36 40.13 20.83 -7.99
CA GLU A 36 39.57 22.18 -7.90
C GLU A 36 39.99 22.93 -9.17
N ILE A 37 39.02 23.21 -10.04
CA ILE A 37 39.12 24.32 -10.97
C ILE A 37 38.37 25.45 -10.31
N SER A 38 39.12 26.50 -9.94
CA SER A 38 38.57 27.75 -9.48
C SER A 38 37.68 28.35 -10.56
N LEU A 39 36.42 28.57 -10.23
CA LEU A 39 35.54 29.51 -10.92
C LEU A 39 35.18 30.63 -9.94
N GLN A 40 36.21 31.28 -9.40
CA GLN A 40 36.11 32.68 -8.99
C GLN A 40 36.51 33.49 -10.21
N ASN A 41 35.53 33.92 -11.01
CA ASN A 41 35.54 35.12 -11.87
C ASN A 41 34.31 35.11 -12.81
N SER A 42 33.10 35.21 -12.25
CA SER A 42 31.94 35.76 -12.99
C SER A 42 30.83 36.20 -12.03
N THR A 43 31.16 37.10 -11.10
CA THR A 43 30.16 37.85 -10.32
C THR A 43 30.56 39.31 -10.29
N LYS A 44 30.62 39.91 -11.48
CA LYS A 44 30.36 41.33 -11.69
C LYS A 44 29.50 41.43 -12.94
N GLU A 45 28.45 42.24 -12.85
CA GLU A 45 27.37 42.41 -13.83
C GLU A 45 26.28 41.33 -13.74
N PHE A 46 25.29 41.58 -12.89
CA PHE A 46 23.89 41.75 -13.27
C PHE A 46 23.11 42.03 -11.98
N GLY A 47 22.71 43.29 -11.79
CA GLY A 47 21.80 43.67 -10.71
C GLY A 47 20.43 43.05 -10.97
N LEU A 48 19.98 42.18 -10.08
CA LEU A 48 18.66 41.56 -10.15
C LEU A 48 17.94 41.63 -8.80
N ASN A 49 16.63 41.88 -8.91
CA ASN A 49 15.68 42.25 -7.87
C ASN A 49 15.21 41.06 -7.00
N SER A 50 14.53 41.39 -5.90
CA SER A 50 14.07 40.46 -4.85
C SER A 50 13.04 39.39 -5.25
N GLU A 51 12.69 39.25 -6.53
CA GLU A 51 11.74 38.23 -7.02
C GLU A 51 12.39 36.86 -7.25
N ASP A 52 13.71 36.79 -7.46
CA ASP A 52 14.44 35.54 -7.77
C ASP A 52 14.65 34.60 -6.57
N VAL A 53 14.26 35.03 -5.36
CA VAL A 53 14.43 34.24 -4.12
C VAL A 53 13.35 33.15 -3.98
N LYS A 54 12.19 33.29 -4.63
CA LYS A 54 11.15 32.25 -4.59
C LYS A 54 11.45 31.06 -5.49
N VAL A 55 12.03 31.28 -6.67
CA VAL A 55 12.38 30.20 -7.62
C VAL A 55 13.49 29.29 -7.06
N LYS A 56 14.48 29.86 -6.36
CA LYS A 56 15.55 29.09 -5.72
C LYS A 56 15.10 28.20 -4.56
N ASN A 57 14.01 28.54 -3.87
CA ASN A 57 13.46 27.71 -2.79
C ASN A 57 12.64 26.50 -3.29
N ILE A 58 12.32 26.45 -4.59
CA ILE A 58 11.54 25.38 -5.22
C ILE A 58 12.44 24.20 -5.62
N ALA A 59 13.64 24.50 -6.15
CA ALA A 59 14.63 23.50 -6.58
C ALA A 59 15.12 22.60 -5.43
N THR A 60 15.02 23.06 -4.17
CA THR A 60 15.50 22.31 -3.00
C THR A 60 14.49 21.34 -2.40
N LYS A 61 13.19 21.46 -2.72
CA LYS A 61 12.12 20.64 -2.10
C LYS A 61 11.71 19.42 -2.93
N TYR A 62 11.84 19.49 -4.24
CA TYR A 62 11.57 18.40 -5.17
C TYR A 62 12.75 18.38 -6.14
N GLY A 63 13.65 17.40 -5.96
CA GLY A 63 14.92 17.35 -6.68
C GLY A 63 14.73 17.66 -8.15
N GLU A 64 15.52 18.63 -8.65
CA GLU A 64 15.61 19.13 -10.02
C GLU A 64 14.48 18.63 -10.93
N VAL A 65 13.29 19.19 -10.73
CA VAL A 65 12.27 19.12 -11.77
C VAL A 65 12.89 19.83 -12.98
N PRO A 66 13.12 19.15 -14.11
CA PRO A 66 13.82 19.77 -15.24
C PRO A 66 13.04 21.01 -15.68
N ASP A 67 13.72 22.12 -15.98
CA ASP A 67 13.05 23.38 -16.40
C ASP A 67 12.08 23.16 -17.57
N LEU A 68 12.42 22.22 -18.44
CA LEU A 68 11.60 21.74 -19.55
C LEU A 68 10.20 21.24 -19.11
N PHE A 69 10.07 20.64 -17.92
CA PHE A 69 8.78 20.19 -17.38
C PHE A 69 7.85 21.35 -17.06
N LEU A 70 8.37 22.40 -16.43
CA LEU A 70 7.56 23.58 -16.09
C LEU A 70 7.19 24.37 -17.35
N GLU A 71 8.11 24.48 -18.32
CA GLU A 71 7.83 25.16 -19.59
C GLU A 71 6.69 24.50 -20.38
N ILE A 72 6.70 23.17 -20.50
CA ILE A 72 5.63 22.42 -21.20
C ILE A 72 4.28 22.63 -20.52
N LEU A 73 4.23 22.53 -19.19
CA LEU A 73 3.00 22.75 -18.43
C LEU A 73 2.52 24.20 -18.53
N LYS A 74 3.43 25.17 -18.46
CA LYS A 74 3.12 26.60 -18.58
C LYS A 74 2.55 26.93 -19.96
N LYS A 75 3.12 26.35 -21.02
CA LYS A 75 2.59 26.45 -22.39
C LYS A 75 1.18 25.87 -22.47
N HIS A 76 0.97 24.67 -21.92
CA HIS A 76 -0.35 24.03 -21.93
C HIS A 76 -1.43 24.85 -21.20
N ILE A 77 -1.11 25.42 -20.03
CA ILE A 77 -2.04 26.26 -19.26
C ILE A 77 -2.38 27.55 -20.03
N LYS A 78 -1.40 28.18 -20.69
CA LYS A 78 -1.63 29.36 -21.54
C LYS A 78 -2.56 29.05 -22.72
N GLU A 79 -2.39 27.89 -23.35
CA GLU A 79 -3.22 27.44 -24.47
C GLU A 79 -4.63 27.00 -24.01
N ASN A 80 -4.77 26.56 -22.76
CA ASN A 80 -6.00 26.01 -22.20
C ASN A 80 -6.34 26.70 -20.88
N LYS A 81 -7.07 27.82 -20.99
CA LYS A 81 -7.49 28.68 -19.86
C LYS A 81 -8.15 27.92 -18.70
N TYR A 82 -8.71 26.74 -18.98
CA TYR A 82 -9.28 25.81 -18.02
C TYR A 82 -8.63 24.42 -18.16
N THR A 83 -7.57 24.17 -17.40
CA THR A 83 -6.82 22.92 -17.48
C THR A 83 -7.00 22.08 -16.22
N GLY A 84 -7.49 20.85 -16.37
CA GLY A 84 -7.46 19.84 -15.32
C GLY A 84 -6.14 19.06 -15.31
N HIS A 85 -5.71 18.56 -14.15
CA HIS A 85 -4.41 17.88 -13.99
C HIS A 85 -4.26 16.62 -14.87
N ILE A 86 -5.37 15.96 -15.24
CA ILE A 86 -5.38 14.81 -16.15
C ILE A 86 -5.05 15.22 -17.59
N SER A 87 -5.51 16.40 -18.04
CA SER A 87 -5.24 16.91 -19.38
C SER A 87 -3.76 17.26 -19.53
N ALA A 88 -3.24 18.03 -18.57
CA ALA A 88 -1.84 18.40 -18.49
C ALA A 88 -0.91 17.19 -18.45
N MET A 89 -1.28 16.15 -17.69
CA MET A 89 -0.53 14.90 -17.64
C MET A 89 -0.48 14.17 -18.98
N LYS A 90 -1.59 14.16 -19.74
CA LYS A 90 -1.62 13.55 -21.07
C LYS A 90 -0.73 14.32 -22.05
N GLN A 91 -0.81 15.65 -22.05
CA GLN A 91 -0.01 16.48 -22.93
C GLN A 91 1.49 16.37 -22.62
N TYR A 92 1.86 16.46 -21.35
CA TYR A 92 3.25 16.28 -20.94
C TYR A 92 3.80 14.91 -21.37
N ARG A 93 3.01 13.84 -21.18
CA ARG A 93 3.38 12.49 -21.61
C ARG A 93 3.50 12.36 -23.12
N SER A 94 2.64 13.02 -23.90
CA SER A 94 2.73 12.98 -25.37
C SER A 94 3.96 13.74 -25.88
N GLU A 95 4.35 14.83 -25.23
CA GLU A 95 5.49 15.65 -25.67
C GLU A 95 6.84 15.06 -25.23
N THR A 96 6.93 14.46 -24.05
CA THR A 96 8.20 13.99 -23.47
C THR A 96 8.38 12.47 -23.44
N GLY A 97 7.28 11.71 -23.53
CA GLY A 97 7.28 10.26 -23.29
C GLY A 97 7.46 9.86 -21.81
N ILE A 98 7.58 10.82 -20.89
CA ILE A 98 7.84 10.57 -19.46
C ILE A 98 6.52 10.51 -18.68
N GLU A 99 6.41 9.55 -17.76
CA GLU A 99 5.26 9.42 -16.85
C GLU A 99 5.57 10.08 -15.51
N VAL A 100 4.79 11.10 -15.15
CA VAL A 100 4.94 11.87 -13.91
C VAL A 100 3.77 11.59 -12.98
N SER A 101 4.02 11.61 -11.67
CA SER A 101 2.96 11.35 -10.69
C SER A 101 1.85 12.42 -10.76
N THR A 102 0.61 11.99 -10.56
CA THR A 102 -0.56 12.89 -10.58
C THR A 102 -0.45 14.03 -9.56
N ASN A 103 0.17 13.77 -8.40
CA ASN A 103 0.38 14.79 -7.38
C ASN A 103 1.42 15.82 -7.82
N THR A 104 2.52 15.38 -8.44
CA THR A 104 3.55 16.29 -8.96
C THR A 104 3.00 17.24 -10.03
N ILE A 105 2.14 16.74 -10.93
CA ILE A 105 1.49 17.60 -11.93
C ILE A 105 0.47 18.54 -11.30
N ARG A 106 -0.27 18.08 -10.29
CA ARG A 106 -1.20 18.94 -9.55
C ARG A 106 -0.47 20.09 -8.87
N ASP A 107 0.57 19.77 -8.10
CA ASP A 107 1.38 20.76 -7.37
C ASP A 107 2.02 21.76 -8.37
N ALA A 108 2.53 21.28 -9.50
CA ALA A 108 3.11 22.14 -10.54
C ALA A 108 2.09 23.06 -11.21
N ILE A 109 0.86 22.58 -11.48
CA ILE A 109 -0.22 23.40 -12.03
C ILE A 109 -0.66 24.45 -11.02
N GLU A 110 -0.80 24.10 -9.74
CA GLU A 110 -1.14 25.06 -8.68
C GLU A 110 -0.11 26.21 -8.63
N ILE A 111 1.17 25.88 -8.66
CA ILE A 111 2.27 26.88 -8.70
C ILE A 111 2.20 27.74 -9.98
N LEU A 112 2.03 27.12 -11.14
CA LEU A 112 2.00 27.84 -12.41
C LEU A 112 0.77 28.72 -12.56
N VAL A 113 -0.37 28.33 -12.00
CA VAL A 113 -1.58 29.16 -11.98
C VAL A 113 -1.41 30.37 -11.05
N GLU A 114 -0.76 30.19 -9.89
CA GLU A 114 -0.38 31.32 -9.03
C GLU A 114 0.58 32.29 -9.75
N GLU A 115 1.53 31.78 -10.55
CA GLU A 115 2.48 32.58 -11.31
C GLU A 115 1.84 33.30 -12.52
N LEU A 116 0.90 32.64 -13.20
CA LEU A 116 0.27 33.16 -14.43
C LEU A 116 -0.88 34.12 -14.18
N GLY A 117 -1.47 34.12 -12.97
CA GLY A 117 -2.53 35.06 -12.59
C GLY A 117 -3.93 34.42 -12.47
N PRO A 118 -4.88 35.16 -11.85
CA PRO A 118 -6.22 34.66 -11.49
C PRO A 118 -7.12 34.33 -12.69
N GLU A 119 -6.75 34.73 -13.91
CA GLU A 119 -7.48 34.43 -15.13
C GLU A 119 -7.40 32.96 -15.57
N TYR A 120 -6.52 32.17 -14.96
CA TYR A 120 -6.40 30.72 -15.17
C TYR A 120 -7.05 29.97 -13.99
N VAL A 121 -8.02 29.08 -14.27
CA VAL A 121 -8.81 28.42 -13.23
C VAL A 121 -8.66 26.90 -13.30
N ILE A 122 -8.31 26.28 -12.17
CA ILE A 122 -8.21 24.82 -12.05
C ILE A 122 -9.62 24.23 -11.94
N ILE A 123 -10.08 23.55 -13.00
CA ILE A 123 -11.43 22.94 -13.09
C ILE A 123 -11.71 21.99 -11.91
N ASP A 124 -10.69 21.25 -11.46
CA ASP A 124 -10.85 20.23 -10.42
C ASP A 124 -11.22 20.81 -9.05
N SER A 125 -10.97 22.11 -8.81
CA SER A 125 -11.32 22.80 -7.56
C SER A 125 -12.84 23.04 -7.38
N TYR A 126 -13.61 23.04 -8.47
CA TYR A 126 -15.07 23.25 -8.45
C TYR A 126 -15.85 21.95 -8.35
N ILE A 127 -15.37 20.89 -9.01
CA ILE A 127 -16.08 19.59 -9.08
C ILE A 127 -16.05 18.84 -7.73
N ILE A 128 -15.03 19.09 -6.90
CA ILE A 128 -14.89 18.43 -5.58
C ILE A 128 -15.69 19.17 -4.49
N LYS A 129 -15.89 20.50 -4.60
CA LYS A 129 -16.64 21.27 -3.59
C LYS A 129 -18.12 20.90 -3.52
N ASP A 130 -18.74 20.50 -4.63
CA ASP A 130 -20.16 20.08 -4.64
C ASP A 130 -20.41 18.64 -4.16
N ARG A 131 -19.36 17.81 -4.05
CA ARG A 131 -19.49 16.45 -3.49
C ARG A 131 -19.13 16.37 -2.01
N GLU A 132 -18.42 17.36 -1.45
CA GLU A 132 -18.01 17.39 -0.05
C GLU A 132 -18.86 18.32 0.85
N SER A 133 -19.92 18.92 0.32
CA SER A 133 -20.99 19.52 1.12
C SER A 133 -21.83 18.41 1.78
N ASN A 134 -21.19 17.62 2.64
CA ASN A 134 -21.83 16.77 3.63
C ASN A 134 -22.91 17.60 4.32
N CYS A 135 -24.18 17.34 3.97
CA CYS A 135 -25.36 18.02 4.46
C CYS A 135 -25.53 17.75 5.96
N ASN A 136 -24.70 18.38 6.81
CA ASN A 136 -24.91 18.46 8.25
C ASN A 136 -26.04 19.47 8.51
N ILE A 137 -27.21 19.21 7.93
CA ILE A 137 -28.39 20.01 8.22
C ILE A 137 -28.81 19.66 9.64
N LYS A 138 -28.71 20.62 10.55
CA LYS A 138 -29.17 20.47 11.93
C LYS A 138 -30.69 20.41 11.93
N LEU A 139 -31.25 19.37 12.54
CA LEU A 139 -32.69 19.29 12.82
C LEU A 139 -33.05 20.40 13.81
N LYS A 140 -33.93 21.31 13.40
CA LYS A 140 -34.58 22.31 14.27
C LYS A 140 -35.65 21.66 15.15
N ASP A 141 -36.11 22.38 16.17
CA ASP A 141 -37.05 21.88 17.17
C ASP A 141 -38.36 21.35 16.60
N HIS A 142 -38.91 22.00 15.56
CA HIS A 142 -40.13 21.51 14.91
C HIS A 142 -39.92 20.14 14.22
N HIS A 143 -38.75 19.87 13.62
CA HIS A 143 -38.44 18.54 13.08
C HIS A 143 -38.32 17.50 14.20
N LEU A 144 -37.75 17.88 15.36
CA LEU A 144 -37.68 17.00 16.53
C LEU A 144 -39.09 16.67 17.04
N LYS A 145 -40.01 17.65 17.00
CA LYS A 145 -41.42 17.47 17.35
C LYS A 145 -42.12 16.48 16.40
N CYS A 146 -41.91 16.59 15.09
CA CYS A 146 -42.41 15.63 14.09
C CYS A 146 -41.85 14.22 14.32
N LEU A 147 -40.52 14.09 14.49
CA LEU A 147 -39.92 12.78 14.76
C LEU A 147 -40.44 12.15 16.07
N LYS A 148 -40.74 12.99 17.07
CA LYS A 148 -41.36 12.54 18.32
C LYS A 148 -42.81 12.09 18.12
N SER A 149 -43.61 12.79 17.31
CA SER A 149 -44.97 12.34 17.00
C SER A 149 -44.98 11.03 16.21
N TYR A 150 -44.04 10.84 15.27
CA TYR A 150 -43.93 9.56 14.55
C TYR A 150 -43.60 8.39 15.47
N LEU A 151 -42.78 8.62 16.51
CA LEU A 151 -42.49 7.60 17.53
C LEU A 151 -43.72 7.28 18.40
N ILE A 152 -44.58 8.26 18.67
CA ILE A 152 -45.85 8.05 19.38
C ILE A 152 -46.81 7.21 18.52
N GLU A 153 -46.91 7.50 17.22
CA GLU A 153 -47.73 6.73 16.27
C GLU A 153 -47.23 5.30 16.08
N ASP A 154 -45.93 5.13 15.89
CA ASP A 154 -45.27 3.83 15.74
C ASP A 154 -43.93 3.82 16.45
N LYS A 155 -43.90 3.21 17.64
CA LYS A 155 -42.69 3.05 18.44
C LYS A 155 -41.55 2.34 17.68
N TYR A 156 -41.88 1.54 16.66
CA TYR A 156 -40.93 0.80 15.84
C TYR A 156 -40.51 1.51 14.55
N ILE A 157 -40.92 2.76 14.31
CA ILE A 157 -40.59 3.45 13.05
C ILE A 157 -39.08 3.48 12.78
N GLY A 158 -38.70 3.04 11.58
CA GLY A 158 -37.30 3.02 11.15
C GLY A 158 -36.79 4.40 10.73
N PRO A 159 -35.47 4.65 10.79
CA PRO A 159 -34.88 5.93 10.36
C PRO A 159 -35.15 6.27 8.89
N ALA A 160 -35.31 5.28 8.00
CA ALA A 160 -35.65 5.53 6.61
C ALA A 160 -37.09 6.04 6.44
N GLN A 161 -38.06 5.38 7.09
CA GLN A 161 -39.47 5.79 7.06
C GLN A 161 -39.66 7.15 7.73
N ALA A 162 -39.04 7.36 8.89
CA ALA A 162 -39.08 8.65 9.58
C ALA A 162 -38.49 9.77 8.71
N ASN A 163 -37.44 9.51 7.93
CA ASN A 163 -36.88 10.49 7.00
C ASN A 163 -37.82 10.79 5.83
N ILE A 164 -38.52 9.78 5.29
CA ILE A 164 -39.51 9.96 4.23
C ILE A 164 -40.68 10.80 4.76
N LYS A 165 -41.30 10.41 5.88
CA LYS A 165 -42.38 11.20 6.53
C LYS A 165 -41.94 12.63 6.84
N LEU A 166 -40.74 12.79 7.41
CA LEU A 166 -40.20 14.12 7.70
C LEU A 166 -40.02 14.95 6.42
N GLN A 167 -39.52 14.35 5.35
CA GLN A 167 -39.35 15.02 4.06
C GLN A 167 -40.71 15.38 3.43
N GLU A 168 -41.72 14.51 3.54
CA GLU A 168 -43.08 14.76 3.06
C GLU A 168 -43.76 15.91 3.82
N GLU A 169 -43.62 15.95 5.15
CA GLU A 169 -44.27 16.97 5.98
C GLU A 169 -43.52 18.32 6.00
N THR A 170 -42.19 18.31 5.88
CA THR A 170 -41.37 19.52 6.10
C THR A 170 -40.55 19.93 4.87
N GLY A 171 -40.52 19.11 3.82
CA GLY A 171 -39.63 19.30 2.67
C GLY A 171 -38.14 19.03 2.98
N LEU A 172 -37.79 18.72 4.23
CA LEU A 172 -36.40 18.59 4.63
C LEU A 172 -35.83 17.20 4.33
N LYS A 173 -34.84 17.15 3.45
CA LYS A 173 -34.04 15.93 3.21
C LYS A 173 -32.86 15.85 4.17
N VAL A 174 -32.91 14.89 5.09
CA VAL A 174 -31.88 14.72 6.14
C VAL A 174 -31.03 13.49 5.85
N ASN A 175 -29.77 13.52 6.28
CA ASN A 175 -28.90 12.35 6.24
C ASN A 175 -29.47 11.24 7.14
N TYR A 176 -29.50 10.01 6.62
CA TYR A 176 -29.93 8.81 7.34
C TYR A 176 -29.26 8.66 8.72
N SER A 177 -27.96 8.94 8.82
CA SER A 177 -27.22 8.83 10.07
C SER A 177 -27.73 9.82 11.13
N ALA A 178 -28.07 11.04 10.73
CA ALA A 178 -28.60 12.07 11.62
C ALA A 178 -30.00 11.68 12.14
N ILE A 179 -30.90 11.21 11.27
CA ILE A 179 -32.22 10.72 11.67
C ILE A 179 -32.10 9.54 12.65
N LEU A 180 -31.20 8.59 12.37
CA LEU A 180 -30.97 7.45 13.26
C LEU A 180 -30.51 7.90 14.66
N THR A 181 -29.52 8.78 14.74
CA THR A 181 -29.03 9.29 16.03
C THR A 181 -30.14 10.03 16.77
N THR A 182 -30.89 10.89 16.08
CA THR A 182 -31.98 11.66 16.69
C THR A 182 -33.11 10.78 17.19
N LEU A 183 -33.56 9.78 16.43
CA LEU A 183 -34.58 8.83 16.89
C LEU A 183 -34.12 8.07 18.14
N ASN A 184 -32.85 7.65 18.19
CA ASN A 184 -32.32 6.98 19.38
C ASN A 184 -32.30 7.91 20.60
N THR A 185 -31.90 9.17 20.43
CA THR A 185 -31.96 10.17 21.50
C THR A 185 -33.39 10.42 21.97
N LEU A 186 -34.34 10.57 21.04
CA LEU A 186 -35.76 10.77 21.37
C LEU A 186 -36.35 9.57 22.11
N ARG A 187 -36.02 8.33 21.70
CA ARG A 187 -36.44 7.12 22.41
C ARG A 187 -35.95 7.09 23.85
N VAL A 188 -34.69 7.47 24.09
CA VAL A 188 -34.14 7.59 25.47
C VAL A 188 -34.88 8.64 26.28
N GLN A 189 -35.19 9.79 25.67
CA GLN A 189 -35.94 10.87 26.34
C GLN A 189 -37.40 10.52 26.63
N MET A 190 -38.00 9.63 25.85
CA MET A 190 -39.41 9.22 26.00
C MET A 190 -39.60 8.08 27.02
N GLY A 191 -38.53 7.40 27.43
CA GLY A 191 -38.57 6.45 28.55
C GLY A 191 -38.22 5.00 28.21
N PRO A 192 -38.23 4.10 29.21
CA PRO A 192 -37.79 2.71 29.07
C PRO A 192 -38.62 1.90 28.05
N GLU A 193 -39.89 2.25 27.88
CA GLU A 193 -40.83 1.63 26.93
C GLU A 193 -40.42 1.81 25.45
N TYR A 194 -39.61 2.84 25.14
CA TYR A 194 -39.08 3.10 23.80
C TYR A 194 -37.62 2.64 23.61
N THR A 195 -36.89 2.36 24.70
CA THR A 195 -35.48 1.94 24.65
C THR A 195 -35.30 0.43 24.66
N ASN A 196 -36.19 -0.31 25.34
CA ASN A 196 -36.20 -1.78 25.36
C ASN A 196 -37.03 -2.39 24.22
N LEU A 197 -36.90 -1.85 23.00
CA LEU A 197 -37.53 -2.45 21.83
C LEU A 197 -36.77 -3.73 21.46
N ASP A 198 -37.49 -4.83 21.29
CA ASP A 198 -36.93 -6.08 20.77
C ASP A 198 -36.29 -5.84 19.39
N LEU A 199 -34.96 -5.80 19.40
CA LEU A 199 -34.12 -5.55 18.21
C LEU A 199 -34.38 -6.59 17.11
N ASN A 200 -34.83 -7.81 17.45
CA ASN A 200 -35.15 -8.83 16.48
C ASN A 200 -36.48 -8.54 15.79
N LYS A 201 -37.51 -8.10 16.53
CA LYS A 201 -38.76 -7.61 15.91
C LYS A 201 -38.51 -6.40 15.01
N LEU A 202 -37.67 -5.46 15.44
CA LEU A 202 -37.31 -4.29 14.64
C LEU A 202 -36.53 -4.68 13.38
N LYS A 203 -35.61 -5.64 13.48
CA LYS A 203 -34.84 -6.16 12.33
C LYS A 203 -35.71 -6.96 11.35
N ASN A 204 -36.67 -7.75 11.84
CA ASN A 204 -37.57 -8.54 10.99
C ASN A 204 -38.57 -7.64 10.26
N ARG A 205 -39.22 -6.70 10.96
CA ARG A 205 -40.09 -5.69 10.31
C ARG A 205 -39.29 -4.86 9.28
N TRP A 206 -38.06 -4.48 9.60
CA TRP A 206 -37.20 -3.75 8.67
C TRP A 206 -36.79 -4.56 7.44
N LEU A 207 -36.68 -5.89 7.57
CA LEU A 207 -36.45 -6.79 6.43
C LEU A 207 -37.72 -6.93 5.58
N GLU A 208 -38.90 -7.03 6.21
CA GLU A 208 -40.21 -7.07 5.53
C GLU A 208 -40.52 -5.76 4.79
N GLU A 209 -40.22 -4.61 5.39
CA GLU A 209 -40.39 -3.30 4.77
C GLU A 209 -39.32 -3.01 3.70
N ARG A 210 -38.11 -3.60 3.82
CA ARG A 210 -37.06 -3.47 2.80
C ARG A 210 -37.18 -4.44 1.63
N SER A 211 -37.95 -5.52 1.76
CA SER A 211 -38.42 -6.23 0.57
C SER A 211 -39.42 -5.34 -0.16
N LYS A 212 -38.91 -4.38 -0.94
CA LYS A 212 -39.70 -3.59 -1.92
C LYS A 212 -40.54 -4.49 -2.83
N LEU A 213 -40.14 -5.76 -2.98
CA LEU A 213 -40.88 -6.78 -3.70
C LEU A 213 -42.02 -7.32 -2.82
N LYS A 214 -43.25 -6.85 -3.10
CA LYS A 214 -44.48 -7.50 -2.68
C LYS A 214 -44.69 -8.80 -3.47
N ASP A 215 -45.63 -9.63 -3.04
CA ASP A 215 -45.95 -10.89 -3.73
C ASP A 215 -46.35 -10.68 -5.19
N SER A 216 -47.09 -9.61 -5.49
CA SER A 216 -47.42 -9.22 -6.88
C SER A 216 -46.17 -8.96 -7.74
N HIS A 217 -45.14 -8.34 -7.18
CA HIS A 217 -43.87 -8.10 -7.89
C HIS A 217 -43.09 -9.40 -8.09
N LEU A 218 -43.15 -10.31 -7.12
CA LEU A 218 -42.55 -11.65 -7.24
C LEU A 218 -43.26 -12.49 -8.30
N GLU A 219 -44.57 -12.34 -8.47
CA GLU A 219 -45.33 -12.97 -9.55
C GLU A 219 -44.92 -12.44 -10.93
N CYS A 220 -44.78 -11.11 -11.10
CA CYS A 220 -44.23 -10.52 -12.33
C CYS A 220 -42.83 -11.06 -12.65
N LEU A 221 -41.91 -11.04 -11.67
CA LEU A 221 -40.56 -11.59 -11.86
C LEU A 221 -40.58 -13.08 -12.19
N LYS A 222 -41.50 -13.86 -11.59
CA LYS A 222 -41.68 -15.29 -11.87
C LYS A 222 -42.19 -15.51 -13.29
N LYS A 223 -43.09 -14.64 -13.80
CA LYS A 223 -43.54 -14.64 -15.19
C LYS A 223 -42.37 -14.38 -16.14
N TYR A 224 -41.56 -13.36 -15.88
CA TYR A 224 -40.40 -13.06 -16.75
C TYR A 224 -39.37 -14.19 -16.78
N VAL A 225 -39.10 -14.85 -15.65
CA VAL A 225 -38.19 -16.01 -15.61
C VAL A 225 -38.73 -17.17 -16.44
N LYS A 226 -40.06 -17.36 -16.51
CA LYS A 226 -40.67 -18.40 -17.36
C LYS A 226 -40.61 -18.05 -18.85
N GLU A 227 -40.74 -16.77 -19.20
CA GLU A 227 -40.65 -16.28 -20.58
C GLU A 227 -39.20 -16.32 -21.10
N ASP A 228 -38.26 -15.88 -20.27
CA ASP A 228 -36.83 -15.94 -20.53
C ASP A 228 -36.08 -16.40 -19.28
N ASN A 229 -35.69 -17.68 -19.30
CA ASN A 229 -34.91 -18.31 -18.23
C ASN A 229 -33.62 -17.53 -17.90
N ASN A 230 -33.07 -16.79 -18.87
CA ASN A 230 -31.81 -16.06 -18.78
C ASN A 230 -31.96 -14.56 -18.54
N ILE A 231 -33.18 -14.05 -18.28
CA ILE A 231 -33.40 -12.61 -18.08
C ILE A 231 -32.46 -12.02 -17.00
N GLY A 232 -31.81 -10.92 -17.36
CA GLY A 232 -30.87 -10.23 -16.49
C GLY A 232 -31.56 -9.37 -15.41
N PRO A 233 -30.90 -9.07 -14.28
CA PRO A 233 -31.46 -8.20 -13.25
C PRO A 233 -31.83 -6.80 -13.78
N THR A 234 -31.07 -6.26 -14.74
CA THR A 234 -31.37 -4.95 -15.33
C THR A 234 -32.65 -4.97 -16.16
N GLU A 235 -32.78 -5.95 -17.05
CA GLU A 235 -33.97 -6.07 -17.91
C GLU A 235 -35.21 -6.40 -17.10
N ALA A 236 -35.11 -7.32 -16.15
CA ALA A 236 -36.20 -7.66 -15.25
C ALA A 236 -36.62 -6.46 -14.40
N ASN A 237 -35.67 -5.63 -13.92
CA ASN A 237 -35.99 -4.42 -13.17
C ASN A 237 -36.68 -3.37 -14.05
N ARG A 238 -36.26 -3.24 -15.32
CA ARG A 238 -36.92 -2.33 -16.28
C ARG A 238 -38.35 -2.79 -16.54
N LYS A 239 -38.58 -4.07 -16.89
CA LYS A 239 -39.93 -4.62 -17.11
C LYS A 239 -40.80 -4.49 -15.86
N LEU A 240 -40.25 -4.80 -14.69
CA LEU A 240 -40.96 -4.65 -13.43
C LEU A 240 -41.36 -3.19 -13.17
N CYS A 241 -40.46 -2.24 -13.44
CA CYS A 241 -40.75 -0.80 -13.32
C CYS A 241 -41.81 -0.34 -14.34
N GLU A 242 -41.77 -0.85 -15.58
CA GLU A 242 -42.76 -0.55 -16.62
C GLU A 242 -44.15 -1.09 -16.25
N GLU A 243 -44.24 -2.32 -15.71
CA GLU A 243 -45.52 -2.94 -15.36
C GLU A 243 -46.10 -2.46 -14.01
N THR A 244 -45.24 -2.14 -13.04
CA THR A 244 -45.69 -1.88 -11.65
C THR A 244 -45.41 -0.46 -11.16
N GLY A 245 -44.64 0.33 -11.91
CA GLY A 245 -44.15 1.65 -11.48
C GLY A 245 -43.11 1.59 -10.36
N LEU A 246 -42.68 0.40 -9.93
CA LEU A 246 -41.82 0.27 -8.76
C LEU A 246 -40.32 0.33 -9.12
N GLU A 247 -39.66 1.38 -8.64
CA GLU A 247 -38.20 1.50 -8.73
C GLU A 247 -37.48 0.72 -7.62
N ILE A 248 -36.90 -0.42 -7.99
CA ILE A 248 -36.12 -1.28 -7.11
C ILE A 248 -34.64 -1.24 -7.49
N SER A 249 -33.77 -1.48 -6.51
CA SER A 249 -32.35 -1.69 -6.80
C SER A 249 -32.18 -2.96 -7.65
N LYS A 250 -31.35 -2.88 -8.69
CA LYS A 250 -30.98 -4.02 -9.54
C LYS A 250 -30.47 -5.22 -8.71
N HIS A 251 -29.79 -4.95 -7.60
CA HIS A 251 -29.29 -6.00 -6.69
C HIS A 251 -30.43 -6.80 -6.05
N THR A 252 -31.48 -6.13 -5.57
CA THR A 252 -32.66 -6.77 -4.95
C THR A 252 -33.40 -7.64 -5.97
N VAL A 253 -33.62 -7.11 -7.20
CA VAL A 253 -34.21 -7.89 -8.30
C VAL A 253 -33.35 -9.11 -8.63
N GLY A 254 -32.02 -8.94 -8.70
CA GLY A 254 -31.09 -10.04 -8.94
C GLY A 254 -31.18 -11.17 -7.90
N GLN A 255 -31.27 -10.83 -6.61
CA GLN A 255 -31.47 -11.84 -5.56
C GLN A 255 -32.82 -12.54 -5.68
N ALA A 256 -33.89 -11.81 -6.01
CA ALA A 256 -35.21 -12.39 -6.22
C ALA A 256 -35.22 -13.36 -7.42
N LEU A 257 -34.58 -13.00 -8.54
CA LEU A 257 -34.44 -13.88 -9.71
C LEU A 257 -33.68 -15.17 -9.37
N ILE A 258 -32.58 -15.08 -8.59
CA ILE A 258 -31.83 -16.26 -8.14
C ILE A 258 -32.72 -17.20 -7.33
N ASN A 259 -33.48 -16.66 -6.38
CA ASN A 259 -34.38 -17.45 -5.54
C ASN A 259 -35.54 -18.04 -6.35
N LEU A 260 -36.10 -17.29 -7.29
CA LEU A 260 -37.17 -17.77 -8.18
C LEU A 260 -36.69 -18.91 -9.08
N ARG A 261 -35.51 -18.78 -9.69
CA ARG A 261 -34.88 -19.84 -10.51
C ARG A 261 -34.67 -21.14 -9.74
N LYS A 262 -34.25 -21.06 -8.48
CA LYS A 262 -34.17 -22.24 -7.58
C LYS A 262 -35.54 -22.87 -7.37
N LYS A 263 -36.55 -22.07 -7.06
CA LYS A 263 -37.93 -22.56 -6.83
C LYS A 263 -38.55 -23.24 -8.06
N VAL A 264 -38.19 -22.82 -9.28
CA VAL A 264 -38.69 -23.44 -10.52
C VAL A 264 -37.81 -24.58 -11.04
N GLY A 265 -36.79 -25.02 -10.29
CA GLY A 265 -35.94 -26.16 -10.67
C GLY A 265 -34.90 -25.88 -11.76
N LEU A 266 -34.59 -24.61 -12.05
CA LEU A 266 -33.56 -24.20 -13.02
C LEU A 266 -32.14 -24.21 -12.42
N GLU A 267 -31.90 -25.09 -11.45
CA GLU A 267 -30.71 -25.10 -10.57
C GLU A 267 -29.41 -25.52 -11.29
N ARG A 268 -29.52 -26.02 -12.53
CA ARG A 268 -28.37 -26.47 -13.35
C ARG A 268 -27.59 -25.34 -14.03
N TYR A 269 -28.10 -24.11 -14.04
CA TYR A 269 -27.28 -22.97 -14.44
C TYR A 269 -26.33 -22.64 -13.31
N ARG A 270 -25.11 -23.21 -13.38
CA ARG A 270 -23.95 -22.77 -12.60
C ARG A 270 -23.94 -21.25 -12.68
N VAL A 271 -24.21 -20.61 -11.55
CA VAL A 271 -24.16 -19.16 -11.39
C VAL A 271 -22.70 -18.76 -11.59
N CYS A 272 -22.26 -18.66 -12.84
CA CYS A 272 -21.19 -17.75 -13.21
C CYS A 272 -21.66 -16.41 -12.69
N THR A 273 -21.01 -15.93 -11.63
CA THR A 273 -21.35 -14.74 -10.88
C THR A 273 -21.79 -13.63 -11.84
N ILE A 274 -23.11 -13.44 -11.98
CA ILE A 274 -23.74 -12.53 -12.96
C ILE A 274 -23.32 -11.07 -12.71
N ASN A 275 -22.70 -10.80 -11.55
CA ASN A 275 -21.98 -9.55 -11.25
C ASN A 275 -20.92 -9.15 -12.31
N ASN A 276 -20.52 -10.03 -13.24
CA ASN A 276 -19.57 -9.71 -14.30
C ASN A 276 -20.18 -9.56 -15.71
N ILE A 277 -21.46 -9.89 -15.93
CA ILE A 277 -22.06 -9.78 -17.27
C ILE A 277 -22.66 -8.38 -17.49
N GLU A 278 -23.21 -7.74 -16.45
CA GLU A 278 -23.94 -6.48 -16.58
C GLU A 278 -23.26 -5.27 -15.91
N SER A 279 -21.96 -5.10 -16.09
CA SER A 279 -21.44 -3.73 -16.20
C SER A 279 -21.66 -3.26 -17.64
N ASP A 280 -22.92 -2.90 -17.90
CA ASP A 280 -23.43 -2.18 -19.08
C ASP A 280 -22.37 -1.21 -19.66
N ASN A 281 -22.22 -1.25 -20.98
CA ASN A 281 -21.40 -0.38 -21.86
C ASN A 281 -19.88 -0.61 -21.98
N ARG A 282 -19.25 -1.62 -21.35
CA ARG A 282 -17.77 -1.77 -21.44
C ARG A 282 -17.19 -2.83 -22.36
N PHE A 283 -18.01 -3.65 -23.02
CA PHE A 283 -17.49 -4.66 -23.95
C PHE A 283 -18.04 -4.42 -25.36
N LYS A 284 -17.33 -3.60 -26.14
CA LYS A 284 -17.58 -3.26 -27.55
C LYS A 284 -17.37 -4.45 -28.52
N LEU A 285 -17.44 -5.71 -28.08
CA LEU A 285 -17.25 -6.85 -28.97
C LEU A 285 -18.54 -7.16 -29.73
N LYS A 286 -18.72 -6.47 -30.86
CA LYS A 286 -19.72 -6.83 -31.89
C LYS A 286 -19.41 -8.21 -32.51
N GLU A 287 -20.39 -8.82 -33.17
CA GLU A 287 -20.28 -10.14 -33.79
C GLU A 287 -19.05 -10.31 -34.70
N TYR A 288 -18.72 -9.29 -35.52
CA TYR A 288 -17.53 -9.35 -36.37
C TYR A 288 -16.22 -9.47 -35.58
N HIS A 289 -16.12 -8.88 -34.39
CA HIS A 289 -14.94 -9.06 -33.53
C HIS A 289 -14.85 -10.48 -33.00
N LEU A 290 -16.00 -11.11 -32.68
CA LEU A 290 -16.02 -12.51 -32.26
C LEU A 290 -15.58 -13.42 -33.42
N LYS A 291 -15.92 -13.08 -34.68
CA LYS A 291 -15.41 -13.76 -35.87
C LYS A 291 -13.88 -13.62 -36.00
N CYS A 292 -13.31 -12.43 -35.80
CA CYS A 292 -11.85 -12.23 -35.75
C CYS A 292 -11.18 -13.03 -34.62
N LEU A 293 -11.73 -12.98 -33.40
CA LEU A 293 -11.18 -13.75 -32.27
C LEU A 293 -11.24 -15.27 -32.53
N LYS A 294 -12.28 -15.74 -33.25
CA LYS A 294 -12.42 -17.13 -33.67
C LYS A 294 -11.38 -17.50 -34.73
N SER A 295 -11.11 -16.63 -35.71
CA SER A 295 -10.05 -16.88 -36.71
C SER A 295 -8.67 -16.92 -36.05
N TYR A 296 -8.39 -16.06 -35.07
CA TYR A 296 -7.12 -16.11 -34.34
C TYR A 296 -6.94 -17.41 -33.56
N LEU A 297 -8.03 -17.97 -33.01
CA LEU A 297 -8.00 -19.28 -32.35
C LEU A 297 -7.77 -20.43 -33.34
N LEU A 298 -8.26 -20.30 -34.59
CA LEU A 298 -7.98 -21.27 -35.65
C LEU A 298 -6.51 -21.21 -36.08
N GLU A 299 -5.94 -20.01 -36.23
CA GLU A 299 -4.51 -19.82 -36.53
C GLU A 299 -3.62 -20.32 -35.38
N ASP A 300 -4.00 -20.00 -34.15
CA ASP A 300 -3.24 -20.35 -32.96
C ASP A 300 -4.18 -20.66 -31.78
N LYS A 301 -4.44 -21.95 -31.57
CA LYS A 301 -5.27 -22.43 -30.45
C LYS A 301 -4.79 -21.93 -29.09
N TYR A 302 -3.51 -21.59 -28.95
CA TYR A 302 -2.90 -21.10 -27.71
C TYR A 302 -2.85 -19.57 -27.61
N ILE A 303 -3.49 -18.81 -28.51
CA ILE A 303 -3.43 -17.35 -28.46
C ILE A 303 -3.93 -16.81 -27.11
N GLY A 304 -3.12 -15.93 -26.51
CA GLY A 304 -3.43 -15.29 -25.24
C GLY A 304 -4.38 -14.09 -25.41
N PRO A 305 -5.15 -13.70 -24.38
CA PRO A 305 -6.05 -12.54 -24.49
C PRO A 305 -5.32 -11.22 -24.78
N ALA A 306 -4.07 -11.08 -24.33
CA ALA A 306 -3.28 -9.88 -24.63
C ALA A 306 -2.92 -9.81 -26.13
N GLN A 307 -2.44 -10.92 -26.70
CA GLN A 307 -2.07 -11.01 -28.10
C GLN A 307 -3.29 -10.90 -29.02
N ALA A 308 -4.38 -11.58 -28.67
CA ALA A 308 -5.64 -11.46 -29.38
C ALA A 308 -6.20 -10.03 -29.33
N ASN A 309 -6.03 -9.30 -28.22
CA ASN A 309 -6.43 -7.89 -28.13
C ASN A 309 -5.56 -6.97 -29.01
N ILE A 310 -4.26 -7.26 -29.12
CA ILE A 310 -3.35 -6.53 -30.02
C ILE A 310 -3.76 -6.77 -31.47
N LYS A 311 -3.89 -8.03 -31.91
CA LYS A 311 -4.36 -8.38 -33.26
C LYS A 311 -5.71 -7.76 -33.58
N LEU A 312 -6.67 -7.87 -32.65
CA LEU A 312 -7.99 -7.29 -32.82
C LEU A 312 -7.93 -5.76 -32.98
N HIS A 313 -7.07 -5.10 -32.21
CA HIS A 313 -6.87 -3.65 -32.33
C HIS A 313 -6.19 -3.26 -33.64
N GLU A 314 -5.21 -4.04 -34.11
CA GLU A 314 -4.54 -3.82 -35.41
C GLU A 314 -5.52 -3.98 -36.57
N GLU A 315 -6.39 -5.00 -36.54
CA GLU A 315 -7.33 -5.27 -37.63
C GLU A 315 -8.58 -4.39 -37.60
N THR A 316 -9.12 -4.07 -36.41
CA THR A 316 -10.42 -3.38 -36.31
C THR A 316 -10.33 -1.98 -35.70
N GLY A 317 -9.15 -1.56 -35.23
CA GLY A 317 -8.98 -0.33 -34.47
C GLY A 317 -9.60 -0.40 -33.06
N LEU A 318 -10.25 -1.50 -32.67
CA LEU A 318 -10.94 -1.58 -31.39
C LEU A 318 -10.01 -1.97 -30.24
N LYS A 319 -9.83 -1.04 -29.30
CA LYS A 319 -9.15 -1.33 -28.04
C LYS A 319 -10.15 -1.89 -27.02
N VAL A 320 -10.01 -3.17 -26.67
CA VAL A 320 -10.91 -3.87 -25.76
C VAL A 320 -10.24 -4.08 -24.40
N ASN A 321 -11.03 -4.13 -23.33
CA ASN A 321 -10.55 -4.54 -22.02
C ASN A 321 -10.06 -5.99 -22.07
N TYR A 322 -8.88 -6.26 -21.51
CA TYR A 322 -8.28 -7.59 -21.39
C TYR A 322 -9.25 -8.67 -20.90
N ASN A 323 -10.08 -8.35 -19.89
CA ASN A 323 -11.04 -9.30 -19.34
C ASN A 323 -12.15 -9.67 -20.33
N ALA A 324 -12.55 -8.75 -21.22
CA ALA A 324 -13.54 -9.05 -22.26
C ALA A 324 -13.01 -10.06 -23.26
N ILE A 325 -11.79 -9.83 -23.74
CA ILE A 325 -11.12 -10.72 -24.70
C ILE A 325 -10.91 -12.09 -24.06
N LEU A 326 -10.52 -12.14 -22.78
CA LEU A 326 -10.39 -13.40 -22.05
C LEU A 326 -11.71 -14.17 -22.00
N THR A 327 -12.81 -13.50 -21.62
CA THR A 327 -14.14 -14.13 -21.57
C THR A 327 -14.60 -14.58 -22.95
N ALA A 328 -14.44 -13.74 -23.97
CA ALA A 328 -14.81 -14.05 -25.36
C ALA A 328 -14.02 -15.24 -25.91
N LEU A 329 -12.69 -15.27 -25.72
CA LEU A 329 -11.86 -16.41 -26.14
C LEU A 329 -12.24 -17.69 -25.41
N ASN A 330 -12.58 -17.62 -24.11
CA ASN A 330 -13.02 -18.81 -23.38
C ASN A 330 -14.36 -19.33 -23.87
N ALA A 331 -15.32 -18.45 -24.14
CA ALA A 331 -16.60 -18.83 -24.74
C ALA A 331 -16.40 -19.47 -26.12
N LEU A 332 -15.63 -18.82 -27.00
CA LEU A 332 -15.30 -19.36 -28.32
C LEU A 332 -14.60 -20.72 -28.25
N ARG A 333 -13.69 -20.93 -27.29
CA ARG A 333 -13.06 -22.24 -27.08
C ARG A 333 -14.04 -23.33 -26.67
N VAL A 334 -15.04 -23.00 -25.84
CA VAL A 334 -16.11 -23.94 -25.46
C VAL A 334 -16.93 -24.29 -26.70
N ASP A 335 -17.32 -23.29 -27.49
CA ASP A 335 -18.12 -23.47 -28.70
C ASP A 335 -17.37 -24.25 -29.80
N MET A 336 -16.04 -24.14 -29.84
CA MET A 336 -15.18 -24.87 -30.79
C MET A 336 -14.84 -26.30 -30.35
N GLY A 337 -15.22 -26.72 -29.13
CA GLY A 337 -15.14 -28.11 -28.68
C GLY A 337 -13.99 -28.47 -27.73
N PRO A 338 -13.87 -29.76 -27.35
CA PRO A 338 -12.95 -30.26 -26.32
C PRO A 338 -11.47 -30.01 -26.63
N GLU A 339 -11.11 -29.96 -27.91
CA GLU A 339 -9.73 -29.72 -28.37
C GLU A 339 -9.21 -28.32 -27.98
N TYR A 340 -10.13 -27.35 -27.84
CA TYR A 340 -9.84 -25.96 -27.50
C TYR A 340 -10.03 -25.66 -26.00
N THR A 341 -10.84 -26.44 -25.30
CA THR A 341 -11.10 -26.29 -23.85
C THR A 341 -10.06 -27.00 -22.99
N ASN A 342 -9.54 -28.15 -23.43
CA ASN A 342 -8.55 -28.94 -22.69
C ASN A 342 -7.09 -28.56 -23.02
N LEU A 343 -6.83 -27.27 -23.28
CA LEU A 343 -5.46 -26.80 -23.54
C LEU A 343 -4.64 -26.86 -22.25
N ASP A 344 -3.45 -27.46 -22.34
CA ASP A 344 -2.47 -27.46 -21.25
C ASP A 344 -2.09 -26.01 -20.88
N LEU A 345 -2.63 -25.54 -19.76
CA LEU A 345 -2.39 -24.20 -19.22
C LEU A 345 -0.91 -23.94 -18.96
N ASN A 346 -0.09 -24.97 -18.77
CA ASN A 346 1.35 -24.80 -18.59
C ASN A 346 2.04 -24.45 -19.92
N LYS A 347 1.65 -25.09 -21.04
CA LYS A 347 2.12 -24.68 -22.38
C LYS A 347 1.72 -23.24 -22.69
N LEU A 348 0.49 -22.84 -22.36
CA LEU A 348 0.00 -21.47 -22.53
C LEU A 348 0.79 -20.44 -21.67
N LYS A 349 1.11 -20.79 -20.43
CA LYS A 349 1.93 -19.94 -19.54
C LYS A 349 3.38 -19.82 -20.02
N ASN A 350 3.97 -20.91 -20.51
CA ASN A 350 5.36 -20.94 -20.96
C ASN A 350 5.55 -20.08 -22.22
N ARG A 351 4.60 -20.10 -23.16
CA ARG A 351 4.65 -19.25 -24.36
C ARG A 351 4.53 -17.75 -24.04
N ARG A 352 3.63 -17.39 -23.11
CA ARG A 352 3.53 -16.00 -22.62
C ARG A 352 4.81 -15.49 -21.94
N LEU A 353 5.56 -16.38 -21.30
CA LEU A 353 6.86 -16.03 -20.71
C LEU A 353 7.91 -15.77 -21.78
N GLU A 354 7.86 -16.45 -22.93
CA GLU A 354 8.72 -16.18 -24.08
C GLU A 354 8.40 -14.79 -24.67
N GLU A 355 7.13 -14.51 -24.97
CA GLU A 355 6.70 -13.21 -25.54
C GLU A 355 6.92 -12.01 -24.61
N ARG A 356 6.79 -12.20 -23.30
CA ARG A 356 6.98 -11.11 -22.31
C ARG A 356 8.41 -10.97 -21.83
N SER A 357 9.28 -11.93 -22.11
CA SER A 357 10.67 -11.78 -21.74
C SER A 357 11.26 -10.66 -22.58
N LYS A 358 11.85 -9.64 -21.95
CA LYS A 358 12.72 -8.65 -22.63
C LYS A 358 13.96 -9.29 -23.29
N LEU A 359 14.04 -10.63 -23.26
CA LEU A 359 15.11 -11.41 -23.83
C LEU A 359 14.80 -11.63 -25.31
N LYS A 360 15.48 -10.88 -26.17
CA LYS A 360 15.52 -11.13 -27.61
C LYS A 360 16.26 -12.45 -27.86
N ASP A 361 16.15 -12.98 -29.08
CA ASP A 361 16.81 -14.23 -29.48
C ASP A 361 18.32 -14.20 -29.24
N LEU A 362 18.96 -13.05 -29.51
CA LEU A 362 20.37 -12.82 -29.20
C LEU A 362 20.70 -13.09 -27.71
N HIS A 363 19.84 -12.67 -26.78
CA HIS A 363 20.08 -12.90 -25.36
C HIS A 363 19.90 -14.37 -24.97
N LEU A 364 18.97 -15.07 -25.63
CA LEU A 364 18.77 -16.50 -25.42
C LEU A 364 19.99 -17.28 -25.91
N GLU A 365 20.60 -16.86 -27.02
CA GLU A 365 21.83 -17.42 -27.55
C GLU A 365 23.02 -17.18 -26.63
N LEU A 366 23.21 -15.97 -26.11
CA LEU A 366 24.24 -15.67 -25.11
C LEU A 366 24.07 -16.50 -23.83
N LEU A 367 22.85 -16.59 -23.28
CA LEU A 367 22.58 -17.41 -22.10
C LEU A 367 22.82 -18.91 -22.36
N LYS A 368 22.61 -19.38 -23.61
CA LYS A 368 22.94 -20.74 -24.02
C LYS A 368 24.45 -20.95 -24.12
N ASN A 369 25.20 -19.98 -24.64
CA ASN A 369 26.66 -19.99 -24.69
C ASN A 369 27.25 -20.02 -23.27
N TYR A 370 26.74 -19.20 -22.35
CA TYR A 370 27.18 -19.26 -20.96
C TYR A 370 26.92 -20.62 -20.30
N LEU A 371 25.83 -21.30 -20.66
CA LEU A 371 25.54 -22.66 -20.18
C LEU A 371 26.45 -23.73 -20.81
N ASN A 372 26.92 -23.51 -22.03
CA ASN A 372 27.91 -24.38 -22.68
C ASN A 372 29.29 -24.22 -22.03
N GLU A 373 29.66 -22.99 -21.66
CA GLU A 373 30.91 -22.69 -20.94
C GLU A 373 30.88 -23.19 -19.49
N ASP A 374 29.79 -22.91 -18.77
CA ASP A 374 29.57 -23.35 -17.40
C ASP A 374 28.12 -23.81 -17.21
N VAL A 375 27.93 -25.14 -17.26
CA VAL A 375 26.64 -25.80 -17.02
C VAL A 375 25.99 -25.35 -15.69
N TYR A 376 26.81 -24.95 -14.70
CA TYR A 376 26.39 -24.54 -13.37
C TYR A 376 26.32 -23.01 -13.18
N ILE A 377 26.44 -22.22 -14.25
CA ILE A 377 26.40 -20.76 -14.16
C ILE A 377 25.15 -20.29 -13.40
N ARG A 378 25.36 -19.41 -12.42
CA ARG A 378 24.27 -18.90 -11.58
C ARG A 378 23.60 -17.69 -12.22
N ALA A 379 22.31 -17.52 -11.97
CA ALA A 379 21.54 -16.40 -12.51
C ALA A 379 22.18 -15.01 -12.25
N PRO A 380 22.74 -14.68 -11.06
CA PRO A 380 23.40 -13.39 -10.85
C PRO A 380 24.71 -13.20 -11.61
N GLN A 381 25.38 -14.29 -12.00
CA GLN A 381 26.60 -14.24 -12.80
C GLN A 381 26.25 -14.09 -14.28
N ALA A 382 25.37 -14.94 -14.80
CA ALA A 382 24.85 -14.84 -16.16
C ALA A 382 24.17 -13.48 -16.42
N TRP A 383 23.45 -12.94 -15.43
CA TRP A 383 22.84 -11.62 -15.51
C TRP A 383 23.88 -10.50 -15.65
N ARG A 384 24.98 -10.56 -14.87
CA ARG A 384 26.08 -9.58 -14.98
C ARG A 384 26.79 -9.66 -16.32
N GLN A 385 27.03 -10.86 -16.83
CA GLN A 385 27.62 -11.06 -18.17
C GLN A 385 26.69 -10.54 -19.25
N LEU A 386 25.41 -10.89 -19.18
CA LEU A 386 24.41 -10.44 -20.15
C LEU A 386 24.29 -8.91 -20.18
N ILE A 387 24.27 -8.24 -19.03
CA ILE A 387 24.30 -6.76 -18.98
C ILE A 387 25.57 -6.22 -19.59
N LYS A 388 26.74 -6.79 -19.27
CA LYS A 388 28.02 -6.33 -19.79
C LYS A 388 28.12 -6.46 -21.31
N GLU A 389 27.51 -7.49 -21.90
CA GLU A 389 27.63 -7.78 -23.34
C GLU A 389 26.53 -7.13 -24.18
N THR A 390 25.39 -6.77 -23.59
CA THR A 390 24.21 -6.28 -24.36
C THR A 390 23.66 -4.94 -23.87
N ASP A 391 24.15 -4.41 -22.74
CA ASP A 391 23.60 -3.26 -22.01
C ASP A 391 22.12 -3.39 -21.61
N ILE A 392 21.51 -4.57 -21.74
CA ILE A 392 20.09 -4.77 -21.46
C ILE A 392 19.86 -5.22 -20.02
N ASN A 393 19.27 -4.33 -19.24
CA ASN A 393 18.91 -4.57 -17.85
C ASN A 393 17.60 -5.39 -17.74
N VAL A 394 17.73 -6.72 -17.81
CA VAL A 394 16.65 -7.66 -17.48
C VAL A 394 16.61 -7.97 -15.98
N SER A 395 15.50 -8.47 -15.44
CA SER A 395 15.50 -8.88 -14.03
C SER A 395 16.29 -10.18 -13.82
N ILE A 396 17.02 -10.31 -12.69
CA ILE A 396 17.71 -11.56 -12.31
C ILE A 396 16.75 -12.75 -12.30
N LYS A 397 15.48 -12.55 -11.90
CA LYS A 397 14.45 -13.59 -11.92
C LYS A 397 14.16 -14.10 -13.34
N THR A 398 14.14 -13.21 -14.32
CA THR A 398 13.95 -13.56 -15.74
C THR A 398 15.13 -14.38 -16.27
N VAL A 399 16.35 -14.01 -15.91
CA VAL A 399 17.56 -14.79 -16.26
C VAL A 399 17.52 -16.17 -15.61
N ASP A 400 17.16 -16.27 -14.32
CA ASP A 400 17.04 -17.54 -13.61
C ASP A 400 16.01 -18.49 -14.24
N SER A 401 14.82 -17.99 -14.56
CA SER A 401 13.79 -18.80 -15.23
C SER A 401 14.23 -19.25 -16.62
N THR A 402 14.95 -18.38 -17.35
CA THR A 402 15.42 -18.69 -18.71
C THR A 402 16.53 -19.73 -18.70
N LEU A 403 17.50 -19.60 -17.78
CA LEU A 403 18.56 -20.60 -17.60
C LEU A 403 17.98 -21.97 -17.23
N LYS A 404 16.99 -22.02 -16.33
CA LYS A 404 16.30 -23.29 -15.99
C LYS A 404 15.70 -23.93 -17.23
N ARG A 405 14.95 -23.15 -18.03
CA ARG A 405 14.32 -23.63 -19.26
C ARG A 405 15.34 -24.10 -20.30
N LEU A 406 16.43 -23.33 -20.50
CA LEU A 406 17.50 -23.71 -21.42
C LEU A 406 18.15 -25.02 -20.99
N ARG A 407 18.38 -25.21 -19.68
CA ARG A 407 18.87 -26.49 -19.13
C ARG A 407 17.91 -27.65 -19.42
N SER A 408 16.60 -27.45 -19.25
CA SER A 408 15.58 -28.46 -19.62
C SER A 408 15.67 -28.81 -21.11
N LYS A 409 15.67 -27.79 -21.99
CA LYS A 409 15.75 -27.97 -23.45
C LYS A 409 17.04 -28.67 -23.89
N MET A 410 18.14 -28.44 -23.20
CA MET A 410 19.45 -29.06 -23.48
C MET A 410 19.62 -30.43 -22.81
N GLY A 411 18.60 -30.97 -22.12
CA GLY A 411 18.70 -32.25 -21.41
C GLY A 411 19.66 -32.22 -20.21
N LEU A 412 20.03 -31.03 -19.73
CA LEU A 412 20.93 -30.84 -18.57
C LEU A 412 20.20 -31.05 -17.23
N GLU A 413 18.89 -31.28 -17.25
CA GLU A 413 18.08 -31.52 -16.05
C GLU A 413 18.38 -32.85 -15.34
N SER A 414 18.78 -33.89 -16.08
CA SER A 414 19.10 -35.21 -15.53
C SER A 414 20.43 -35.27 -14.76
N ARG A 415 21.30 -34.28 -14.98
CA ARG A 415 22.58 -34.13 -14.27
C ARG A 415 22.52 -33.12 -13.13
N PHE A 416 21.32 -32.66 -12.73
CA PHE A 416 21.21 -31.97 -11.46
C PHE A 416 21.54 -32.97 -10.35
N ILE A 417 22.83 -32.96 -10.00
CA ILE A 417 23.36 -33.17 -8.66
C ILE A 417 22.24 -32.82 -7.71
N ASP A 418 21.69 -33.87 -7.11
CA ASP A 418 20.53 -33.86 -6.23
C ASP A 418 20.57 -32.55 -5.41
N LYS A 419 19.43 -31.84 -5.31
CA LYS A 419 19.35 -30.63 -4.50
C LYS A 419 19.96 -30.87 -3.12
N SER A 420 19.96 -32.12 -2.63
CA SER A 420 20.73 -32.56 -1.47
C SER A 420 22.24 -32.29 -1.59
N ILE A 421 22.94 -32.73 -2.63
CA ILE A 421 24.38 -32.53 -2.84
C ILE A 421 24.74 -31.05 -3.04
N ILE A 422 23.92 -30.25 -3.75
CA ILE A 422 24.15 -28.79 -3.82
C ILE A 422 23.90 -28.14 -2.44
N LYS A 423 22.97 -28.65 -1.63
CA LYS A 423 22.76 -28.20 -0.24
C LYS A 423 23.91 -28.64 0.67
N TYR A 424 24.58 -29.75 0.37
CA TYR A 424 25.78 -30.23 1.06
C TYR A 424 27.04 -29.44 0.67
N ALA A 425 27.25 -29.15 -0.62
CA ALA A 425 28.33 -28.28 -1.09
C ALA A 425 28.14 -26.80 -0.68
N LYS A 426 26.90 -26.35 -0.47
CA LYS A 426 26.56 -25.01 0.05
C LYS A 426 26.70 -24.87 1.56
N ARG A 427 26.73 -25.95 2.32
CA ARG A 427 27.09 -25.85 3.73
C ARG A 427 28.58 -25.58 3.74
N LYS A 428 28.98 -24.34 4.05
CA LYS A 428 30.33 -24.08 4.59
C LYS A 428 30.63 -25.26 5.53
N PRO A 429 31.76 -25.98 5.35
CA PRO A 429 32.07 -27.14 6.17
C PRO A 429 31.73 -26.78 7.60
N ARG A 430 30.85 -27.56 8.25
CA ARG A 430 30.32 -27.21 9.57
C ARG A 430 31.53 -27.03 10.48
N VAL A 431 31.92 -25.78 10.70
CA VAL A 431 33.13 -25.54 11.46
C VAL A 431 32.82 -25.97 12.87
N LYS A 432 33.55 -26.98 13.33
CA LYS A 432 33.40 -27.48 14.70
C LYS A 432 33.89 -26.35 15.60
N ILE A 433 32.98 -25.81 16.42
CA ILE A 433 33.34 -24.89 17.49
C ILE A 433 34.09 -25.73 18.53
N SER A 434 35.37 -25.42 18.74
CA SER A 434 36.23 -26.05 19.75
C SER A 434 35.93 -25.47 21.14
N GLY A 435 36.50 -26.06 22.19
CA GLY A 435 36.41 -25.54 23.56
C GLY A 435 36.85 -24.08 23.67
N LEU A 436 37.98 -23.72 23.03
CA LEU A 436 38.51 -22.35 23.01
C LEU A 436 37.51 -21.33 22.45
N HIS A 437 36.79 -21.67 21.38
CA HIS A 437 35.76 -20.78 20.82
C HIS A 437 34.58 -20.59 21.79
N LEU A 438 34.22 -21.62 22.57
CA LEU A 438 33.19 -21.49 23.60
C LEU A 438 33.66 -20.62 24.76
N GLU A 439 34.93 -20.72 25.14
CA GLU A 439 35.54 -19.85 26.15
C GLU A 439 35.55 -18.39 25.71
N CYS A 440 35.89 -18.08 24.44
CA CYS A 440 35.77 -16.72 23.89
C CYS A 440 34.32 -16.21 23.94
N LEU A 441 33.35 -17.01 23.49
CA LEU A 441 31.93 -16.62 23.55
C LEU A 441 31.43 -16.44 24.99
N LYS A 442 31.92 -17.25 25.93
CA LYS A 442 31.62 -17.13 27.37
C LYS A 442 32.23 -15.85 27.94
N LYS A 443 33.48 -15.54 27.61
CA LYS A 443 34.15 -14.27 27.95
C LYS A 443 33.34 -13.08 27.45
N TYR A 444 32.86 -13.09 26.21
CA TYR A 444 32.03 -11.99 25.69
C TYR A 444 30.68 -11.86 26.40
N LEU A 445 30.09 -12.96 26.87
CA LEU A 445 28.88 -12.93 27.69
C LEU A 445 29.15 -12.37 29.09
N ILE A 446 30.33 -12.61 29.66
CA ILE A 446 30.74 -11.99 30.93
C ILE A 446 30.96 -10.47 30.74
N GLU A 447 31.61 -10.06 29.65
CA GLU A 447 31.81 -8.65 29.30
C GLU A 447 30.49 -7.92 29.00
N ASP A 448 29.59 -8.55 28.23
CA ASP A 448 28.27 -8.04 27.89
C ASP A 448 27.26 -9.18 27.84
N LYS A 449 26.51 -9.35 28.94
CA LYS A 449 25.47 -10.38 29.04
C LYS A 449 24.44 -10.30 27.91
N TYR A 450 24.24 -9.13 27.31
CA TYR A 450 23.30 -8.89 26.22
C TYR A 450 23.92 -8.93 24.82
N ILE A 451 25.16 -9.40 24.66
CA ILE A 451 25.82 -9.43 23.35
C ILE A 451 24.95 -10.12 22.30
N GLY A 452 24.76 -9.43 21.18
CA GLY A 452 23.99 -9.92 20.05
C GLY A 452 24.77 -10.94 19.20
N ASN A 453 24.06 -11.82 18.50
CA ASN A 453 24.67 -12.87 17.69
C ASN A 453 25.68 -12.31 16.67
N THR A 454 25.37 -11.17 16.04
CA THR A 454 26.23 -10.51 15.05
C THR A 454 27.54 -10.00 15.65
N ASN A 455 27.50 -9.44 16.85
CA ASN A 455 28.69 -8.92 17.53
C ASN A 455 29.55 -10.04 18.05
N ALA A 456 28.92 -11.08 18.60
CA ALA A 456 29.63 -12.28 19.02
C ALA A 456 30.31 -12.96 17.82
N MET A 457 29.66 -13.04 16.65
CA MET A 457 30.30 -13.50 15.41
C MET A 457 31.50 -12.66 15.04
N LYS A 458 31.33 -11.32 15.04
CA LYS A 458 32.38 -10.38 14.66
C LYS A 458 33.58 -10.45 15.61
N LYS A 459 33.36 -10.36 16.93
CA LYS A 459 34.41 -10.51 17.95
C LYS A 459 35.10 -11.87 17.86
N LEU A 460 34.34 -12.96 17.71
CA LEU A 460 34.92 -14.30 17.57
C LEU A 460 35.79 -14.40 16.31
N PHE A 461 35.36 -13.82 15.19
CA PHE A 461 36.14 -13.77 13.96
C PHE A 461 37.40 -12.91 14.13
N GLU A 462 37.31 -11.76 14.79
CA GLU A 462 38.44 -10.87 15.07
C GLU A 462 39.49 -11.54 15.98
N GLU A 463 39.07 -12.30 17.00
CA GLU A 463 39.97 -12.93 17.97
C GLU A 463 40.53 -14.27 17.49
N THR A 464 39.75 -15.06 16.73
CA THR A 464 40.10 -16.46 16.39
C THR A 464 40.21 -16.73 14.89
N GLY A 465 39.84 -15.77 14.04
CA GLY A 465 39.72 -15.96 12.58
C GLY A 465 38.53 -16.83 12.18
N LEU A 466 37.71 -17.29 13.13
CA LEU A 466 36.62 -18.22 12.86
C LEU A 466 35.34 -17.51 12.41
N ASP A 467 34.98 -17.69 11.14
CA ASP A 467 33.72 -17.21 10.56
C ASP A 467 32.60 -18.24 10.76
N ILE A 468 31.69 -17.97 11.72
CA ILE A 468 30.51 -18.80 11.99
C ILE A 468 29.23 -18.16 11.47
N SER A 469 28.22 -18.99 11.19
CA SER A 469 26.89 -18.49 10.80
C SER A 469 26.15 -17.84 11.98
N HIS A 470 25.25 -16.89 11.68
CA HIS A 470 24.38 -16.26 12.69
C HIS A 470 23.55 -17.26 13.50
N SER A 471 23.03 -18.31 12.86
CA SER A 471 22.32 -19.39 13.57
C SER A 471 23.24 -20.19 14.50
N THR A 472 24.51 -20.36 14.13
CA THR A 472 25.51 -21.05 14.97
C THR A 472 25.80 -20.22 16.21
N ALA A 473 26.12 -18.93 16.04
CA ALA A 473 26.34 -18.01 17.15
C ALA A 473 25.14 -17.97 18.11
N HIS A 474 23.93 -17.86 17.57
CA HIS A 474 22.70 -17.87 18.37
C HIS A 474 22.55 -19.15 19.21
N LYS A 475 22.78 -20.32 18.61
CA LYS A 475 22.66 -21.61 19.30
C LYS A 475 23.64 -21.70 20.46
N PHE A 476 24.91 -21.31 20.25
CA PHE A 476 25.93 -21.42 21.29
C PHE A 476 25.80 -20.35 22.37
N LEU A 477 25.48 -19.11 22.02
CA LEU A 477 25.17 -18.08 23.02
C LEU A 477 23.98 -18.46 23.88
N LYS A 478 22.93 -19.05 23.29
CA LYS A 478 21.79 -19.55 24.05
C LYS A 478 22.22 -20.64 25.04
N LYS A 479 22.94 -21.67 24.57
CA LYS A 479 23.44 -22.75 25.42
C LYS A 479 24.31 -22.24 26.56
N LEU A 480 25.23 -21.33 26.27
CA LEU A 480 26.12 -20.74 27.29
C LEU A 480 25.35 -19.92 28.32
N ARG A 481 24.32 -19.16 27.91
CA ARG A 481 23.44 -18.44 28.85
C ARG A 481 22.69 -19.40 29.78
N ASP A 482 22.14 -20.48 29.22
CA ASP A 482 21.45 -21.52 29.99
C ASP A 482 22.41 -22.19 31.01
N GLU A 483 23.68 -22.41 30.63
CA GLU A 483 24.72 -22.98 31.50
C GLU A 483 25.24 -22.00 32.58
N MET A 484 25.21 -20.69 32.32
CA MET A 484 25.69 -19.66 33.24
C MET A 484 24.66 -19.23 34.30
N GLY A 485 23.42 -19.74 34.22
CA GLY A 485 22.37 -19.52 35.22
C GLY A 485 21.37 -18.42 34.87
N SER A 486 20.35 -18.27 35.73
CA SER A 486 19.19 -17.40 35.50
C SER A 486 19.53 -15.92 35.32
N GLU A 487 20.68 -15.47 35.84
CA GLU A 487 21.20 -14.11 35.64
C GLU A 487 21.50 -13.79 34.16
N TYR A 488 21.85 -14.81 33.38
CA TYR A 488 22.15 -14.71 31.94
C TYR A 488 20.96 -15.14 31.07
N THR A 489 19.90 -15.68 31.67
CA THR A 489 18.65 -16.01 30.99
C THR A 489 17.92 -14.72 30.65
N ILE A 490 18.10 -14.25 29.42
CA ILE A 490 17.42 -13.04 28.94
C ILE A 490 15.94 -13.38 28.73
N PRO A 491 15.00 -12.81 29.51
CA PRO A 491 13.58 -13.18 29.43
C PRO A 491 12.94 -12.72 28.12
N ASN A 492 13.58 -11.78 27.41
CA ASN A 492 13.01 -11.17 26.23
C ASN A 492 14.05 -10.95 25.12
N THR A 493 13.95 -11.74 24.04
CA THR A 493 14.72 -11.56 22.79
C THR A 493 14.61 -10.16 22.19
N SER A 494 13.63 -9.34 22.61
CA SER A 494 13.47 -7.95 22.18
C SER A 494 14.60 -7.04 22.67
N MET A 495 15.17 -7.25 23.87
CA MET A 495 16.26 -6.42 24.40
C MET A 495 17.57 -6.61 23.63
N ILE A 496 17.86 -7.84 23.19
CA ILE A 496 19.01 -8.13 22.32
C ILE A 496 18.81 -7.47 20.96
N ARG A 497 17.59 -7.59 20.40
CA ARG A 497 17.27 -6.96 19.10
C ARG A 497 17.33 -5.44 19.17
N SER A 498 16.86 -4.82 20.26
CA SER A 498 16.90 -3.37 20.43
C SER A 498 18.33 -2.84 20.53
N ARG A 499 19.21 -3.51 21.30
CA ARG A 499 20.65 -3.18 21.33
C ARG A 499 21.33 -3.35 19.97
N GLN A 500 21.08 -4.46 19.26
CA GLN A 500 21.63 -4.67 17.91
C GLN A 500 21.11 -3.64 16.89
N SER A 501 19.85 -3.20 17.01
CA SER A 501 19.34 -2.12 16.18
C SER A 501 19.92 -0.75 16.56
N ASN A 502 20.28 -0.54 17.82
CA ASN A 502 20.88 0.72 18.29
C ASN A 502 22.33 0.88 17.84
N GLU A 503 23.11 -0.20 17.70
CA GLU A 503 24.46 -0.11 17.13
C GLU A 503 24.46 0.32 15.66
N ASN A 504 23.41 -0.06 14.92
CA ASN A 504 23.20 0.43 13.55
C ASN A 504 22.62 1.84 13.50
N ILE A 505 22.06 2.36 14.61
CA ILE A 505 21.45 3.68 14.70
C ILE A 505 22.08 4.47 15.86
N LYS A 506 23.24 5.06 15.57
CA LYS A 506 24.08 6.11 16.21
C LYS A 506 23.67 6.80 17.54
N LEU A 507 22.85 6.25 18.43
CA LEU A 507 22.70 6.75 19.80
C LEU A 507 23.85 6.22 20.63
N LYS A 508 24.95 6.99 20.67
CA LYS A 508 26.05 6.80 21.66
C LYS A 508 25.57 7.05 23.09
N ASP A 509 26.33 6.58 24.09
CA ASP A 509 26.00 6.68 25.51
C ASP A 509 25.64 8.10 25.96
N PHE A 510 26.37 9.11 25.51
CA PHE A 510 26.06 10.50 25.87
C PHE A 510 24.66 10.95 25.40
N HIS A 511 24.14 10.41 24.28
CA HIS A 511 22.77 10.69 23.84
C HIS A 511 21.74 9.99 24.73
N LEU A 512 22.04 8.79 25.22
CA LEU A 512 21.18 8.09 26.17
C LEU A 512 21.10 8.84 27.49
N GLU A 513 22.23 9.38 27.98
CA GLU A 513 22.25 10.25 29.16
C GLU A 513 21.41 11.53 28.95
N ARG A 514 21.45 12.15 27.76
CA ARG A 514 20.57 13.28 27.43
C ARG A 514 19.09 12.90 27.37
N LEU A 515 18.76 11.77 26.74
CA LEU A 515 17.38 11.28 26.72
C LEU A 515 16.88 10.94 28.13
N LYS A 516 17.76 10.45 29.01
CA LYS A 516 17.48 10.20 30.42
C LYS A 516 17.26 11.51 31.18
N SER A 517 18.08 12.54 30.97
CA SER A 517 17.85 13.86 31.58
C SER A 517 16.52 14.47 31.13
N TYR A 518 16.15 14.31 29.86
CA TYR A 518 14.84 14.77 29.38
C TYR A 518 13.67 14.02 30.03
N LEU A 519 13.83 12.73 30.35
CA LEU A 519 12.82 11.98 31.10
C LEU A 519 12.71 12.45 32.55
N ILE A 520 13.83 12.81 33.18
CA ILE A 520 13.84 13.39 34.53
C ILE A 520 13.14 14.76 34.55
N GLU A 521 13.44 15.62 33.57
CA GLU A 521 12.75 16.91 33.38
C GLU A 521 11.25 16.70 33.10
N ASP A 522 10.93 15.68 32.32
CA ASP A 522 9.59 15.41 31.86
C ASP A 522 9.36 13.93 31.54
N LYS A 523 8.79 13.20 32.52
CA LYS A 523 8.51 11.77 32.37
C LYS A 523 7.60 11.43 31.19
N TYR A 524 6.79 12.39 30.72
CA TYR A 524 5.86 12.22 29.59
C TYR A 524 6.43 12.69 28.24
N ILE A 525 7.71 13.05 28.15
CA ILE A 525 8.29 13.54 26.90
C ILE A 525 8.06 12.57 25.73
N GLY A 526 7.54 13.11 24.63
CA GLY A 526 7.28 12.37 23.41
C GLY A 526 8.57 12.07 22.62
N PRO A 527 8.60 11.01 21.80
CA PRO A 527 9.77 10.70 20.98
C PRO A 527 10.12 11.81 19.99
N THR A 528 9.13 12.52 19.46
CA THR A 528 9.33 13.65 18.56
C THR A 528 9.98 14.83 19.28
N GLN A 529 9.49 15.18 20.47
CA GLN A 529 10.03 16.28 21.28
C GLN A 529 11.45 15.96 21.75
N ALA A 530 11.68 14.75 22.25
CA ALA A 530 13.00 14.29 22.66
C ALA A 530 13.99 14.27 21.49
N ASN A 531 13.58 13.83 20.30
CA ASN A 531 14.43 13.85 19.11
C ASN A 531 14.78 15.28 18.68
N ARG A 532 13.84 16.22 18.81
CA ARG A 532 14.11 17.65 18.53
C ARG A 532 15.13 18.22 19.51
N LYS A 533 14.92 18.04 20.83
CA LYS A 533 15.89 18.47 21.86
C LYS A 533 17.26 17.85 21.62
N LEU A 534 17.29 16.55 21.34
CA LEU A 534 18.54 15.84 21.06
C LEU A 534 19.24 16.40 19.82
N GLN A 535 18.50 16.71 18.74
CA GLN A 535 19.05 17.32 17.54
C GLN A 535 19.55 18.76 17.81
N GLU A 536 18.83 19.55 18.60
CA GLU A 536 19.22 20.91 18.97
C GLU A 536 20.51 20.93 19.82
N GLU A 537 20.63 20.00 20.78
CA GLU A 537 21.79 19.95 21.69
C GLU A 537 23.01 19.25 21.09
N THR A 538 22.82 18.29 20.18
CA THR A 538 23.91 17.40 19.70
C THR A 538 24.14 17.45 18.20
N GLY A 539 23.23 18.08 17.43
CA GLY A 539 23.22 18.04 15.97
C GLY A 539 22.81 16.68 15.37
N LEU A 540 22.57 15.65 16.18
CA LEU A 540 22.26 14.30 15.69
C LEU A 540 20.80 14.19 15.26
N LYS A 541 20.59 13.95 13.95
CA LYS A 541 19.26 13.63 13.40
C LYS A 541 19.01 12.12 13.49
N VAL A 542 18.14 11.71 14.41
CA VAL A 542 17.77 10.30 14.61
C VAL A 542 16.36 10.05 14.08
N ILE A 543 16.06 8.83 13.64
CA ILE A 543 14.70 8.44 13.27
C ILE A 543 13.86 8.37 14.56
N ASN A 544 12.65 8.97 14.56
CA ASN A 544 11.76 9.00 15.73
C ASN A 544 11.49 7.61 16.34
N PHE A 545 11.48 6.56 15.52
CA PHE A 545 11.32 5.19 15.98
C PHE A 545 12.43 4.79 16.97
N THR A 546 13.69 5.10 16.66
CA THR A 546 14.84 4.78 17.52
C THR A 546 14.80 5.55 18.82
N VAL A 547 14.47 6.84 18.78
CA VAL A 547 14.28 7.65 20.01
C VAL A 547 13.13 7.10 20.85
N SER A 548 12.03 6.66 20.22
CA SER A 548 10.92 6.02 20.93
C SER A 548 11.34 4.73 21.61
N SER A 549 12.12 3.88 20.95
CA SER A 549 12.64 2.64 21.55
C SER A 549 13.59 2.94 22.70
N ALA A 550 14.50 3.92 22.53
CA ALA A 550 15.44 4.32 23.57
C ALA A 550 14.72 4.88 24.81
N LEU A 551 13.75 5.78 24.63
CA LEU A 551 12.93 6.30 25.74
C LEU A 551 12.16 5.21 26.46
N ASN A 552 11.60 4.23 25.74
CA ASN A 552 10.88 3.13 26.37
C ASN A 552 11.80 2.23 27.20
N ASN A 553 13.00 1.93 26.69
CA ASN A 553 14.00 1.17 27.46
C ASN A 553 14.44 1.95 28.70
N LEU A 554 14.77 3.24 28.55
CA LEU A 554 15.15 4.11 29.67
C LEU A 554 14.05 4.19 30.72
N ARG A 555 12.78 4.27 30.33
CA ARG A 555 11.64 4.24 31.27
C ARG A 555 11.59 2.94 32.07
N VAL A 556 11.85 1.79 31.44
CA VAL A 556 11.93 0.49 32.13
C VAL A 556 13.09 0.49 33.11
N ASP A 557 14.26 0.96 32.67
CA ASP A 557 15.48 1.00 33.49
C ASP A 557 15.36 1.97 34.68
N MET A 558 14.58 3.04 34.53
CA MET A 558 14.32 4.03 35.59
C MET A 558 13.19 3.61 36.56
N GLY A 559 12.48 2.51 36.29
CA GLY A 559 11.54 1.90 37.23
C GLY A 559 10.05 2.23 37.00
N PRO A 560 9.16 1.71 37.86
CA PRO A 560 7.71 1.68 37.62
C PRO A 560 7.06 3.07 37.51
N GLU A 561 7.66 4.09 38.11
CA GLU A 561 7.19 5.48 38.04
C GLU A 561 7.25 6.07 36.62
N TYR A 562 8.14 5.52 35.77
CA TYR A 562 8.32 5.91 34.38
C TYR A 562 7.64 4.94 33.39
N THR A 563 7.36 3.70 33.79
CA THR A 563 6.64 2.73 32.93
C THR A 563 5.12 2.85 33.05
N ASN A 564 4.60 3.13 34.24
CA ASN A 564 3.16 3.20 34.50
C ASN A 564 2.61 4.62 34.29
N LEU A 565 2.98 5.23 33.16
CA LEU A 565 2.48 6.55 32.80
C LEU A 565 0.99 6.46 32.48
N ASP A 566 0.24 7.45 32.97
CA ASP A 566 -1.14 7.68 32.57
C ASP A 566 -1.21 7.86 31.05
N LEU A 567 -1.75 6.83 30.38
CA LEU A 567 -1.84 6.76 28.92
C LEU A 567 -2.67 7.91 28.35
N ASP A 568 -3.63 8.43 29.11
CA ASP A 568 -4.49 9.52 28.65
C ASP A 568 -3.73 10.86 28.71
N LYS A 569 -2.92 11.09 29.75
CA LYS A 569 -1.98 12.24 29.78
C LYS A 569 -0.97 12.17 28.62
N LEU A 570 -0.40 11.00 28.35
CA LEU A 570 0.55 10.81 27.24
C LEU A 570 -0.12 11.04 25.87
N LYS A 571 -1.33 10.52 25.67
CA LYS A 571 -2.12 10.73 24.43
C LYS A 571 -2.48 12.20 24.25
N ASN A 572 -2.94 12.87 25.30
CA ASN A 572 -3.30 14.28 25.27
C ASN A 572 -2.10 15.14 24.87
N ARG A 573 -0.92 14.85 25.42
CA ARG A 573 0.30 15.57 25.06
C ARG A 573 0.76 15.30 23.63
N ARG A 574 0.66 14.06 23.15
CA ARG A 574 0.92 13.74 21.74
C ARG A 574 -0.04 14.45 20.79
N LEU A 575 -1.30 14.62 21.20
CA LEU A 575 -2.28 15.38 20.44
C LEU A 575 -1.93 16.86 20.44
N GLU A 576 -1.46 17.43 21.55
CA GLU A 576 -0.96 18.80 21.64
C GLU A 576 0.27 19.01 20.75
N GLU A 577 1.28 18.14 20.81
CA GLU A 577 2.48 18.21 19.96
C GLU A 577 2.17 18.09 18.46
N ARG A 578 1.16 17.26 18.11
CA ARG A 578 0.71 17.10 16.71
C ARG A 578 -0.22 18.22 16.28
N SER A 579 -0.86 18.91 17.22
CA SER A 579 -1.73 20.03 16.90
C SER A 579 -0.86 21.21 16.47
N LYS A 580 -1.23 21.86 15.37
CA LYS A 580 -0.63 23.15 14.99
C LYS A 580 -1.05 24.29 15.95
N LEU A 581 -1.87 24.00 16.97
CA LEU A 581 -2.37 24.96 17.96
C LEU A 581 -1.25 25.40 18.91
N LYS A 582 -0.56 26.47 18.54
CA LYS A 582 0.30 27.24 19.45
C LYS A 582 -0.52 28.06 20.47
N GLY A 583 0.14 28.56 21.52
CA GLY A 583 -0.48 29.32 22.61
C GLY A 583 -1.35 30.49 22.15
N PHE A 584 -0.93 31.25 21.13
CA PHE A 584 -1.74 32.32 20.53
C PHE A 584 -3.11 31.83 20.06
N HIS A 585 -3.16 30.68 19.37
CA HIS A 585 -4.42 30.11 18.92
C HIS A 585 -5.32 29.68 20.07
N LEU A 586 -4.75 29.15 21.16
CA LEU A 586 -5.52 28.81 22.35
C LEU A 586 -6.11 30.07 23.01
N SER A 587 -5.37 31.19 23.01
CA SER A 587 -5.89 32.49 23.45
C SER A 587 -7.05 32.99 22.59
N CYS A 588 -6.94 32.88 21.25
CA CYS A 588 -8.04 33.18 20.34
C CYS A 588 -9.26 32.30 20.63
N LEU A 589 -9.08 30.98 20.76
CA LEU A 589 -10.16 30.05 21.08
C LEU A 589 -10.80 30.35 22.45
N LYS A 590 -10.02 30.76 23.46
CA LYS A 590 -10.54 31.18 24.77
C LYS A 590 -11.37 32.46 24.66
N ASN A 591 -10.91 33.44 23.87
CA ASN A 591 -11.65 34.66 23.58
C ASN A 591 -12.96 34.39 22.81
N TYR A 592 -12.94 33.42 21.88
CA TYR A 592 -14.15 33.00 21.20
C TYR A 592 -15.14 32.35 22.16
N LEU A 593 -14.67 31.53 23.11
CA LEU A 593 -15.50 30.92 24.14
C LEU A 593 -16.08 31.93 25.12
N SER A 594 -15.32 32.96 25.52
CA SER A 594 -15.86 34.01 26.40
C SER A 594 -16.92 34.86 25.71
N LYS A 595 -16.75 35.15 24.41
CA LYS A 595 -17.75 35.85 23.60
C LYS A 595 -18.96 34.98 23.27
N ASN A 596 -18.77 33.68 23.07
CA ASN A 596 -19.81 32.72 22.75
C ASN A 596 -19.50 31.34 23.37
N PRO A 597 -20.02 31.03 24.57
CA PRO A 597 -19.80 29.74 25.25
C PRO A 597 -20.25 28.52 24.43
N SER A 598 -21.17 28.74 23.49
CA SER A 598 -21.75 27.71 22.61
C SER A 598 -21.07 27.58 21.25
N ILE A 599 -19.93 28.26 21.03
CA ILE A 599 -19.20 28.19 19.75
C ILE A 599 -18.86 26.73 19.39
N ILE A 600 -19.20 26.34 18.16
CA ILE A 600 -18.91 25.00 17.63
C ILE A 600 -17.52 24.97 16.98
N ALA A 601 -16.88 23.79 16.98
CA ALA A 601 -15.51 23.63 16.49
C ALA A 601 -15.28 24.09 15.04
N ARG A 602 -16.29 23.97 14.17
CA ARG A 602 -16.23 24.46 12.79
C ARG A 602 -16.12 25.99 12.75
N GLU A 603 -17.00 26.68 13.47
CA GLU A 603 -17.00 28.15 13.53
C GLU A 603 -15.71 28.69 14.15
N ALA A 604 -15.25 28.07 15.23
CA ALA A 604 -14.00 28.45 15.87
C ALA A 604 -12.79 28.21 14.95
N ARG A 605 -12.79 27.13 14.15
CA ARG A 605 -11.76 26.87 13.14
C ARG A 605 -11.75 27.96 12.07
N ASP A 606 -12.91 28.31 11.55
CA ASP A 606 -13.03 29.27 10.44
C ASP A 606 -12.61 30.68 10.91
N LYS A 607 -13.02 31.08 12.13
CA LYS A 607 -12.55 32.32 12.77
C LYS A 607 -11.03 32.31 13.01
N LEU A 608 -10.52 31.21 13.54
CA LEU A 608 -9.08 31.07 13.77
C LEU A 608 -8.29 31.11 12.45
N TYR A 609 -8.82 30.51 11.39
CA TYR A 609 -8.22 30.57 10.05
C TYR A 609 -8.24 32.00 9.50
N GLN A 610 -9.33 32.73 9.65
CA GLN A 610 -9.43 34.14 9.24
C GLN A 610 -8.42 35.02 9.99
N GLU A 611 -8.23 34.80 11.30
CA GLU A 611 -7.31 35.61 12.11
C GLU A 611 -5.83 35.23 11.93
N THR A 612 -5.53 33.97 11.59
CA THR A 612 -4.15 33.45 11.65
C THR A 612 -3.62 32.88 10.34
N GLY A 613 -4.48 32.68 9.35
CA GLY A 613 -4.16 31.97 8.10
C GLY A 613 -3.85 30.48 8.29
N LEU A 614 -3.98 29.93 9.50
CA LEU A 614 -3.54 28.57 9.81
C LEU A 614 -4.66 27.55 9.58
N GLU A 615 -4.52 26.73 8.55
CA GLU A 615 -5.48 25.64 8.29
C GLU A 615 -5.31 24.50 9.31
N MET A 616 -6.40 24.24 10.04
CA MET A 616 -6.43 23.33 11.18
C MET A 616 -7.48 22.22 11.01
N HIS A 617 -7.11 21.00 11.37
CA HIS A 617 -8.05 19.89 11.39
C HIS A 617 -9.13 20.12 12.46
N ILE A 618 -10.41 19.95 12.08
CA ILE A 618 -11.56 20.26 12.95
C ILE A 618 -11.54 19.48 14.28
N GLY A 619 -11.02 18.25 14.27
CA GLY A 619 -10.87 17.44 15.48
C GLY A 619 -9.92 18.06 16.51
N SER A 620 -8.87 18.76 16.07
CA SER A 620 -7.95 19.46 16.98
C SER A 620 -8.62 20.65 17.65
N ILE A 621 -9.42 21.42 16.90
CA ILE A 621 -10.20 22.54 17.42
C ILE A 621 -11.28 22.05 18.39
N TYR A 622 -11.98 20.96 18.04
CA TYR A 622 -12.99 20.35 18.91
C TYR A 622 -12.41 19.95 20.27
N ASN A 623 -11.29 19.23 20.27
CA ASN A 623 -10.62 18.81 21.51
C ASN A 623 -10.13 20.00 22.33
N ALA A 624 -9.58 21.04 21.68
CA ALA A 624 -9.11 22.24 22.36
C ALA A 624 -10.27 23.01 23.02
N LEU A 625 -11.39 23.19 22.31
CA LEU A 625 -12.59 23.82 22.88
C LEU A 625 -13.16 23.00 24.04
N ALA A 626 -13.25 21.68 23.90
CA ALA A 626 -13.73 20.80 24.97
C ALA A 626 -12.87 20.89 26.23
N LYS A 627 -11.54 21.02 26.08
CA LYS A 627 -10.60 21.22 27.18
C LYS A 627 -10.77 22.59 27.83
N LEU A 628 -10.86 23.65 27.02
CA LEU A 628 -11.06 25.01 27.52
C LEU A 628 -12.38 25.14 28.30
N LYS A 629 -13.46 24.49 27.85
CA LYS A 629 -14.76 24.45 28.56
C LYS A 629 -14.74 23.71 29.89
N ARG A 630 -13.84 22.74 30.07
CA ARG A 630 -13.68 22.04 31.36
C ARG A 630 -12.89 22.85 32.37
N ASN A 631 -12.09 23.82 31.90
CA ASN A 631 -11.20 24.64 32.71
C ASN A 631 -11.74 26.05 32.97
N SER A 632 -12.80 26.46 32.27
CA SER A 632 -13.60 27.66 32.51
C SER A 632 -14.75 27.34 33.45
#